data_AF-A0A961JWX9-F1
#
_entry.id   AF-A0A961JWX9-F1
#
_cell.length_a   1.000
_cell.length_b   1.000
_cell.length_c   1.000
_cell.angle_alpha   90.00
_cell.angle_beta   90.00
_cell.angle_gamma   90.00
#
_symmetry.space_group_name_H-M   'P 1'
#
loop_
_entity.id
_entity.type
_entity.pdbx_description
1 polymer ?
#
loop_
_entity_poly.entity_id
_entity_poly.type
_entity_poly.pdbx_seq_one_letter_code
_entity_poly.pdbx_strand_id
1 'polypeptide(L)'
;SIGQIVLSWVVSPVAGGLIAAAFLYFLKVTVFFKDRQIEAARKVVPLMIGVMTWAFVTYISLKGIKNLVEIGFTLAMIIGLVAGVAAILIVIPVINRAAPGLEDNRDGVNKLFTIPLIVAAALLSFAHGANDVANAVGPLAGIVDILLEGGASAGKVGIPLWVMVIGALGISFGLALYGPKLIRTVGSEITELDRSRAFCIALAAAITVIVASQLGLPISSTHVALGAVFGVGFLREFLETRLGRVVEDVLHHHDGEKNFALVEKALMEFRNAPADDKARILAEMKKMGEAAVIDASERKQLQKSLKRQLVHRASLMKIVWAWIITVPISAVLAAMFYFALRGMMLP
;
A
#
# COMPACT_ATOMS: atom_id res chain seq x y z
N SER A 1 22.46 -7.77 11.60
CA SER A 1 22.66 -6.97 12.83
C SER A 1 21.39 -6.19 13.18
N ILE A 2 21.23 -5.68 14.40
CA ILE A 2 20.07 -4.83 14.77
C ILE A 2 19.99 -3.60 13.85
N GLY A 3 21.12 -3.03 13.45
CA GLY A 3 21.17 -1.90 12.50
C GLY A 3 20.56 -2.23 11.13
N GLN A 4 20.72 -3.45 10.64
CA GLN A 4 20.07 -3.91 9.40
C GLN A 4 18.54 -3.98 9.52
N ILE A 5 18.03 -4.36 10.70
CA ILE A 5 16.59 -4.39 10.97
C ILE A 5 16.04 -2.96 11.00
N VAL A 6 16.70 -2.06 11.72
CA VAL A 6 16.29 -0.63 11.78
C VAL A 6 16.34 0.02 10.41
N LEU A 7 17.40 -0.25 9.62
CA LEU A 7 17.51 0.25 8.24
C LEU A 7 16.34 -0.25 7.38
N SER A 8 15.92 -1.50 7.55
CA SER A 8 14.76 -2.06 6.84
C SER A 8 13.46 -1.31 7.14
N TRP A 9 13.30 -0.74 8.35
CA TRP A 9 12.10 0.01 8.74
C TRP A 9 11.97 1.35 8.02
N VAL A 10 13.08 1.90 7.54
CA VAL A 10 13.11 3.15 6.78
C VAL A 10 13.14 2.89 5.28
N VAL A 11 14.00 1.97 4.83
CA VAL A 11 14.18 1.70 3.39
C VAL A 11 12.96 1.01 2.80
N SER A 12 12.32 0.09 3.52
CA SER A 12 11.19 -0.68 2.99
C SER A 12 9.98 0.20 2.64
N PRO A 13 9.49 1.09 3.55
CA PRO A 13 8.37 1.97 3.20
C PRO A 13 8.69 2.94 2.07
N VAL A 14 9.90 3.51 2.05
CA VAL A 14 10.31 4.47 1.01
C VAL A 14 10.37 3.80 -0.36
N ALA A 15 11.01 2.64 -0.46
CA ALA A 15 11.11 1.90 -1.71
C ALA A 15 9.72 1.48 -2.24
N GLY A 16 8.86 0.92 -1.36
CA GLY A 16 7.50 0.56 -1.71
C GLY A 16 6.67 1.77 -2.15
N GLY A 17 6.78 2.89 -1.43
CA GLY A 17 6.08 4.14 -1.74
C GLY A 17 6.47 4.74 -3.07
N LEU A 18 7.77 4.83 -3.36
CA LEU A 18 8.27 5.38 -4.62
C LEU A 18 7.86 4.53 -5.83
N ILE A 19 7.98 3.21 -5.73
CA ILE A 19 7.60 2.29 -6.80
C ILE A 19 6.08 2.34 -7.04
N ALA A 20 5.27 2.36 -5.98
CA ALA A 20 3.82 2.46 -6.10
C ALA A 20 3.36 3.80 -6.69
N ALA A 21 3.98 4.90 -6.27
CA ALA A 21 3.77 6.22 -6.87
C ALA A 21 4.15 6.20 -8.35
N ALA A 22 5.30 5.63 -8.72
CA ALA A 22 5.71 5.56 -10.13
C ALA A 22 4.69 4.79 -10.99
N PHE A 23 4.19 3.63 -10.53
CA PHE A 23 3.15 2.89 -11.26
C PHE A 23 1.83 3.67 -11.37
N LEU A 24 1.41 4.33 -10.29
CA LEU A 24 0.20 5.14 -10.33
C LEU A 24 0.36 6.35 -11.26
N TYR A 25 1.51 7.03 -11.23
CA TYR A 25 1.80 8.14 -12.13
C TYR A 25 1.79 7.68 -13.59
N PHE A 26 2.45 6.57 -13.88
CA PHE A 26 2.42 5.95 -15.19
C PHE A 26 0.99 5.69 -15.66
N LEU A 27 0.15 5.06 -14.83
CA LEU A 27 -1.24 4.78 -15.18
C LEU A 27 -2.08 6.05 -15.33
N LYS A 28 -1.82 7.09 -14.53
CA LYS A 28 -2.47 8.40 -14.66
C LYS A 28 -2.18 9.04 -16.02
N VAL A 29 -0.91 9.15 -16.39
CA VAL A 29 -0.48 9.80 -17.64
C VAL A 29 -0.87 9.00 -18.87
N THR A 30 -0.76 7.68 -18.82
CA THR A 30 -0.99 6.82 -19.99
C THR A 30 -2.45 6.47 -20.21
N VAL A 31 -3.28 6.44 -19.15
CA VAL A 31 -4.69 6.03 -19.24
C VAL A 31 -5.64 7.12 -18.74
N PHE A 32 -5.57 7.50 -17.46
CA PHE A 32 -6.63 8.32 -16.85
C PHE A 32 -6.64 9.81 -17.28
N PHE A 33 -5.54 10.33 -17.82
CA PHE A 33 -5.46 11.70 -18.36
C PHE A 33 -5.69 11.74 -19.88
N LYS A 34 -6.05 10.62 -20.51
CA LYS A 34 -6.43 10.57 -21.92
C LYS A 34 -7.92 10.85 -22.07
N ASP A 35 -8.29 11.50 -23.17
CA ASP A 35 -9.70 11.77 -23.50
C ASP A 35 -10.50 10.48 -23.71
N ARG A 36 -9.85 9.45 -24.31
CA ARG A 36 -10.40 8.10 -24.49
C ARG A 36 -9.71 7.11 -23.55
N GLN A 37 -10.22 7.02 -22.32
CA GLN A 37 -9.60 6.24 -21.24
C GLN A 37 -9.64 4.74 -21.52
N ILE A 38 -10.75 4.23 -22.05
CA ILE A 38 -10.91 2.79 -22.35
C ILE A 38 -10.02 2.38 -23.52
N GLU A 39 -9.89 3.21 -24.55
CA GLU A 39 -8.99 2.94 -25.69
C GLU A 39 -7.52 2.87 -25.24
N ALA A 40 -7.11 3.80 -24.38
CA ALA A 40 -5.79 3.78 -23.75
C ALA A 40 -5.61 2.55 -22.84
N ALA A 41 -6.63 2.22 -22.04
CA ALA A 41 -6.62 1.06 -21.14
C ALA A 41 -6.46 -0.27 -21.90
N ARG A 42 -7.07 -0.42 -23.09
CA ARG A 42 -6.91 -1.62 -23.94
C ARG A 42 -5.46 -1.89 -24.33
N LYS A 43 -4.62 -0.85 -24.41
CA LYS A 43 -3.19 -0.98 -24.75
C LYS A 43 -2.33 -1.16 -23.49
N VAL A 44 -2.62 -0.39 -22.43
CA VAL A 44 -1.76 -0.31 -21.24
C VAL A 44 -2.08 -1.39 -20.20
N VAL A 45 -3.36 -1.69 -19.95
CA VAL A 45 -3.78 -2.61 -18.88
C VAL A 45 -3.30 -4.04 -19.10
N PRO A 46 -3.35 -4.64 -20.32
CA PRO A 46 -2.79 -5.97 -20.53
C PRO A 46 -1.30 -6.06 -20.16
N LEU A 47 -0.50 -5.04 -20.53
CA LEU A 47 0.91 -4.97 -20.19
C LEU A 47 1.11 -4.91 -18.67
N MET A 48 0.34 -4.06 -17.97
CA MET A 48 0.41 -3.98 -16.52
C MET A 48 0.06 -5.31 -15.84
N ILE A 49 -0.97 -6.01 -16.33
CA ILE A 49 -1.34 -7.34 -15.81
C ILE A 49 -0.23 -8.34 -16.08
N GLY A 50 0.40 -8.31 -17.26
CA GLY A 50 1.57 -9.13 -17.56
C GLY A 50 2.74 -8.91 -16.61
N VAL A 51 3.08 -7.65 -16.35
CA VAL A 51 4.13 -7.28 -15.38
C VAL A 51 3.74 -7.73 -13.97
N MET A 52 2.47 -7.64 -13.60
CA MET A 52 2.01 -8.16 -12.32
C MET A 52 2.11 -9.67 -12.23
N THR A 53 1.66 -10.40 -13.24
CA THR A 53 1.80 -11.86 -13.27
C THR A 53 3.27 -12.27 -13.19
N TRP A 54 4.15 -11.60 -13.95
CA TRP A 54 5.59 -11.82 -13.88
C TRP A 54 6.13 -11.62 -12.46
N ALA A 55 5.80 -10.49 -11.83
CA ALA A 55 6.26 -10.18 -10.48
C ALA A 55 5.73 -11.20 -9.46
N PHE A 56 4.43 -11.52 -9.48
CA PHE A 56 3.84 -12.44 -8.51
C PHE A 56 4.30 -13.89 -8.67
N VAL A 57 4.45 -14.38 -9.91
CA VAL A 57 4.98 -15.73 -10.15
C VAL A 57 6.44 -15.82 -9.68
N THR A 58 7.24 -14.81 -9.97
CA THR A 58 8.62 -14.72 -9.48
C THR A 58 8.66 -14.66 -7.94
N TYR A 59 7.83 -13.81 -7.33
CA TYR A 59 7.73 -13.66 -5.88
C TYR A 59 7.34 -14.97 -5.18
N ILE A 60 6.31 -15.66 -5.69
CA ILE A 60 5.88 -16.96 -5.14
C ILE A 60 6.98 -18.00 -5.30
N SER A 61 7.65 -18.05 -6.45
CA SER A 61 8.77 -18.98 -6.70
C SER A 61 9.92 -18.77 -5.71
N LEU A 62 10.24 -17.52 -5.37
CA LEU A 62 11.34 -17.18 -4.47
C LEU A 62 11.02 -17.22 -2.99
N LYS A 63 9.78 -16.90 -2.61
CA LYS A 63 9.38 -16.70 -1.21
C LYS A 63 8.21 -17.58 -0.79
N GLY A 64 7.23 -17.78 -1.67
CA GLY A 64 6.00 -18.50 -1.35
C GLY A 64 6.21 -20.01 -1.22
N ILE A 65 7.02 -20.62 -2.08
CA ILE A 65 7.25 -22.08 -2.10
C ILE A 65 8.69 -22.49 -1.80
N LYS A 66 9.50 -21.56 -1.27
CA LYS A 66 10.94 -21.79 -0.99
C LYS A 66 11.18 -23.03 -0.12
N ASN A 67 10.29 -23.32 0.83
CA ASN A 67 10.41 -24.45 1.74
C ASN A 67 10.03 -25.80 1.09
N LEU A 68 9.38 -25.78 -0.08
CA LEU A 68 8.99 -26.98 -0.84
C LEU A 68 9.99 -27.25 -1.97
N VAL A 69 10.34 -26.21 -2.73
CA VAL A 69 11.24 -26.27 -3.88
C VAL A 69 12.13 -25.05 -3.88
N GLU A 70 13.45 -25.25 -3.86
CA GLU A 70 14.41 -24.15 -4.04
C GLU A 70 14.56 -23.80 -5.51
N ILE A 71 13.92 -22.69 -5.92
CA ILE A 71 14.01 -22.17 -7.28
C ILE A 71 15.02 -21.02 -7.29
N GLY A 72 16.08 -21.15 -8.10
CA GLY A 72 17.08 -20.11 -8.28
C GLY A 72 16.49 -18.82 -8.88
N PHE A 73 17.06 -17.67 -8.55
CA PHE A 73 16.57 -16.35 -8.99
C PHE A 73 16.34 -16.24 -10.49
N THR A 74 17.32 -16.66 -11.29
CA THR A 74 17.25 -16.63 -12.75
C THR A 74 16.10 -17.49 -13.28
N LEU A 75 15.92 -18.70 -12.74
CA LEU A 75 14.85 -19.59 -13.16
C LEU A 75 13.48 -19.02 -12.77
N ALA A 76 13.33 -18.47 -11.55
CA ALA A 76 12.11 -17.82 -11.11
C ALA A 76 11.71 -16.65 -12.03
N MET A 77 12.70 -15.83 -12.44
CA MET A 77 12.49 -14.70 -13.38
C MET A 77 12.05 -15.18 -14.77
N ILE A 78 12.60 -16.29 -15.27
CA ILE A 78 12.21 -16.87 -16.56
C ILE A 78 10.79 -17.44 -16.50
N ILE A 79 10.48 -18.22 -15.45
CA ILE A 79 9.12 -18.77 -15.24
C ILE A 79 8.11 -17.63 -15.14
N GLY A 80 8.44 -16.60 -14.37
CA GLY A 80 7.64 -15.38 -14.29
C GLY A 80 7.45 -14.73 -15.65
N LEU A 81 8.49 -14.66 -16.49
CA LEU A 81 8.43 -13.97 -17.77
C LEU A 81 7.51 -14.71 -18.74
N VAL A 82 7.65 -16.03 -18.81
CA VAL A 82 6.77 -16.89 -19.60
C VAL A 82 5.32 -16.75 -19.14
N ALA A 83 5.06 -16.77 -17.83
CA ALA A 83 3.73 -16.58 -17.27
C ALA A 83 3.16 -15.18 -17.55
N GLY A 84 4.00 -14.14 -17.47
CA GLY A 84 3.62 -12.75 -17.77
C GLY A 84 3.24 -12.56 -19.24
N VAL A 85 4.03 -13.11 -20.17
CA VAL A 85 3.73 -13.08 -21.61
C VAL A 85 2.44 -13.86 -21.90
N ALA A 86 2.28 -15.06 -21.32
CA ALA A 86 1.05 -15.83 -21.46
C ALA A 86 -0.18 -15.06 -20.94
N ALA A 87 -0.05 -14.39 -19.79
CA ALA A 87 -1.12 -13.56 -19.24
C ALA A 87 -1.49 -12.40 -20.18
N ILE A 88 -0.52 -11.73 -20.79
CA ILE A 88 -0.78 -10.67 -21.79
C ILE A 88 -1.60 -11.25 -22.96
N LEU A 89 -1.17 -12.37 -23.53
CA LEU A 89 -1.84 -13.01 -24.67
C LEU A 89 -3.27 -13.44 -24.34
N ILE A 90 -3.52 -13.90 -23.11
CA ILE A 90 -4.85 -14.29 -22.64
C ILE A 90 -5.73 -13.08 -22.36
N VAL A 91 -5.17 -12.02 -21.77
CA VAL A 91 -5.93 -10.87 -21.28
C VAL A 91 -6.30 -9.90 -22.40
N ILE A 92 -5.47 -9.76 -23.45
CA ILE A 92 -5.78 -8.92 -24.63
C ILE A 92 -7.18 -9.23 -25.21
N PRO A 93 -7.52 -10.48 -25.60
CA PRO A 93 -8.83 -10.78 -26.18
C PRO A 93 -9.96 -10.59 -25.16
N VAL A 94 -9.72 -10.87 -23.88
CA VAL A 94 -10.72 -10.67 -22.81
C VAL A 94 -11.06 -9.19 -22.65
N ILE A 95 -10.04 -8.33 -22.54
CA ILE A 95 -10.24 -6.87 -22.42
C ILE A 95 -10.86 -6.30 -23.69
N ASN A 96 -10.43 -6.74 -24.88
CA ASN A 96 -11.00 -6.27 -26.14
C ASN A 96 -12.48 -6.65 -26.31
N ARG A 97 -12.91 -7.80 -25.77
CA ARG A 97 -14.32 -8.20 -25.76
C ARG A 97 -15.15 -7.44 -24.71
N ALA A 98 -14.54 -7.11 -23.57
CA ALA A 98 -15.22 -6.37 -22.50
C ALA A 98 -15.32 -4.86 -22.78
N ALA A 99 -14.35 -4.28 -23.48
CA ALA A 99 -14.22 -2.83 -23.68
C ALA A 99 -15.45 -2.13 -24.25
N PRO A 100 -16.19 -2.67 -25.25
CA PRO A 100 -17.40 -2.03 -25.77
C PRO A 100 -18.53 -1.88 -24.74
N GLY A 101 -18.55 -2.73 -23.71
CA GLY A 101 -19.54 -2.68 -22.63
C GLY A 101 -19.15 -1.81 -21.44
N LEU A 102 -18.02 -1.09 -21.52
CA LEU A 102 -17.52 -0.22 -20.46
C LEU A 102 -17.76 1.23 -20.79
N GLU A 103 -18.18 2.01 -19.79
CA GLU A 103 -18.23 3.46 -19.88
C GLU A 103 -16.82 4.03 -20.00
N ASP A 104 -16.65 5.08 -20.81
CA ASP A 104 -15.35 5.73 -21.02
C ASP A 104 -15.01 6.71 -19.89
N ASN A 105 -14.89 6.15 -18.69
CA ASN A 105 -14.57 6.86 -17.48
C ASN A 105 -13.69 6.02 -16.55
N ARG A 106 -13.34 6.63 -15.41
CA ARG A 106 -12.47 6.02 -14.41
C ARG A 106 -13.01 4.69 -13.89
N ASP A 107 -14.32 4.59 -13.72
CA ASP A 107 -14.97 3.40 -13.16
C ASP A 107 -14.98 2.26 -14.18
N GLY A 108 -15.19 2.57 -15.46
CA GLY A 108 -15.01 1.65 -16.58
C GLY A 108 -13.60 1.04 -16.61
N VAL A 109 -12.56 1.86 -16.54
CA VAL A 109 -11.17 1.40 -16.47
C VAL A 109 -10.92 0.55 -15.22
N ASN A 110 -11.41 0.98 -14.05
CA ASN A 110 -11.25 0.25 -12.80
C ASN A 110 -11.85 -1.17 -12.86
N LYS A 111 -12.93 -1.40 -13.64
CA LYS A 111 -13.51 -2.74 -13.81
C LYS A 111 -12.52 -3.75 -14.40
N LEU A 112 -11.58 -3.31 -15.25
CA LEU A 112 -10.56 -4.16 -15.85
C LEU A 112 -9.53 -4.70 -14.85
N PHE A 113 -9.36 -4.02 -13.70
CA PHE A 113 -8.41 -4.41 -12.66
C PHE A 113 -8.99 -5.38 -11.61
N THR A 114 -10.30 -5.63 -11.62
CA THR A 114 -10.99 -6.43 -10.58
C THR A 114 -10.43 -7.84 -10.45
N ILE A 115 -10.44 -8.62 -11.53
CA ILE A 115 -10.01 -10.02 -11.51
C ILE A 115 -8.51 -10.13 -11.19
N PRO A 116 -7.61 -9.38 -11.87
CA PRO A 116 -6.18 -9.40 -11.53
C PRO A 116 -5.92 -9.07 -10.06
N LEU A 117 -6.63 -8.08 -9.51
CA LEU A 117 -6.46 -7.68 -8.11
C LEU A 117 -6.90 -8.78 -7.13
N ILE A 118 -8.01 -9.49 -7.40
CA ILE A 118 -8.44 -10.62 -6.57
C ILE A 118 -7.39 -11.72 -6.58
N VAL A 119 -6.84 -12.06 -7.76
CA VAL A 119 -5.78 -13.06 -7.88
C VAL A 119 -4.52 -12.63 -7.14
N ALA A 120 -4.10 -11.37 -7.29
CA ALA A 120 -2.95 -10.81 -6.57
C ALA A 120 -3.16 -10.85 -5.05
N ALA A 121 -4.35 -10.48 -4.57
CA ALA A 121 -4.69 -10.53 -3.15
C ALA A 121 -4.65 -11.97 -2.60
N ALA A 122 -5.16 -12.96 -3.36
CA ALA A 122 -5.09 -14.37 -2.97
C ALA A 122 -3.64 -14.87 -2.88
N LEU A 123 -2.80 -14.55 -3.87
CA LEU A 123 -1.38 -14.93 -3.87
C LEU A 123 -0.61 -14.26 -2.73
N LEU A 124 -0.87 -12.98 -2.47
CA LEU A 124 -0.24 -12.24 -1.37
C LEU A 124 -0.65 -12.81 -0.01
N SER A 125 -1.94 -13.15 0.15
CA SER A 125 -2.49 -13.80 1.35
C SER A 125 -1.86 -15.17 1.58
N PHE A 126 -1.63 -15.96 0.53
CA PHE A 126 -0.93 -17.23 0.63
C PHE A 126 0.52 -17.06 1.09
N ALA A 127 1.28 -16.17 0.45
CA ALA A 127 2.69 -15.95 0.77
C ALA A 127 2.89 -15.38 2.19
N HIS A 128 2.06 -14.42 2.60
CA HIS A 128 2.10 -13.86 3.95
C HIS A 128 1.63 -14.89 4.98
N GLY A 129 0.52 -15.59 4.70
CA GLY A 129 0.00 -16.63 5.59
C GLY A 129 1.04 -17.71 5.87
N ALA A 130 1.74 -18.19 4.84
CA ALA A 130 2.81 -19.18 5.01
C ALA A 130 3.97 -18.67 5.91
N ASN A 131 4.34 -17.39 5.79
CA ASN A 131 5.38 -16.78 6.63
C ASN A 131 4.90 -16.58 8.08
N ASP A 132 3.68 -16.05 8.24
CA ASP A 132 3.12 -15.72 9.53
C ASP A 132 2.79 -16.95 10.37
N VAL A 133 2.35 -18.06 9.73
CA VAL A 133 2.19 -19.35 10.42
C VAL A 133 3.52 -19.78 11.03
N ALA A 134 4.63 -19.72 10.27
CA ALA A 134 5.94 -20.12 10.77
C ALA A 134 6.39 -19.25 11.95
N ASN A 135 6.15 -17.93 11.90
CA ASN A 135 6.47 -17.01 12.99
C ASN A 135 5.64 -17.29 14.25
N ALA A 136 4.36 -17.61 14.09
CA ALA A 136 3.44 -17.86 15.20
C ALA A 136 3.73 -19.20 15.90
N VAL A 137 4.04 -20.25 15.13
CA VAL A 137 4.21 -21.60 15.70
C VAL A 137 5.66 -21.97 16.01
N GLY A 138 6.63 -21.13 15.62
CA GLY A 138 8.06 -21.35 15.89
C GLY A 138 8.38 -21.62 17.37
N PRO A 139 7.89 -20.81 18.32
CA PRO A 139 8.10 -21.09 19.75
C PRO A 139 7.50 -22.43 20.20
N LEU A 140 6.30 -22.77 19.72
CA LEU A 140 5.65 -24.05 20.03
C LEU A 140 6.43 -25.23 19.46
N ALA A 141 6.95 -25.11 18.24
CA ALA A 141 7.79 -26.12 17.61
C ALA A 141 9.06 -26.38 18.44
N GLY A 142 9.70 -25.33 18.97
CA GLY A 142 10.85 -25.46 19.86
C GLY A 142 10.54 -26.19 21.17
N ILE A 143 9.37 -25.94 21.78
CA ILE A 143 8.92 -26.69 22.98
C ILE A 143 8.72 -28.16 22.64
N VAL A 144 8.08 -28.46 21.51
CA VAL A 144 7.81 -29.84 21.06
C VAL A 144 9.12 -30.60 20.79
N ASP A 145 10.09 -29.97 20.14
CA ASP A 145 11.42 -30.53 19.86
C ASP A 145 12.16 -30.90 21.16
N ILE A 146 12.16 -30.02 22.16
CA ILE A 146 12.78 -30.30 23.47
C ILE A 146 12.09 -31.48 24.17
N LEU A 147 10.75 -31.52 24.15
CA LEU A 147 9.97 -32.54 24.88
C LEU A 147 10.01 -33.92 24.23
N LEU A 148 10.00 -34.00 22.90
CA LEU A 148 9.89 -35.26 22.17
C LEU A 148 11.25 -35.78 21.67
N GLU A 149 12.15 -34.89 21.27
CA GLU A 149 13.44 -35.23 20.67
C GLU A 149 14.61 -34.98 21.64
N GLY A 150 14.32 -34.61 22.88
CA GLY A 150 15.30 -34.43 23.96
C GLY A 150 16.25 -33.24 23.74
N GLY A 151 15.90 -32.31 22.84
CA GLY A 151 16.75 -31.18 22.48
C GLY A 151 18.03 -31.57 21.72
N ALA A 152 18.07 -32.78 21.13
CA ALA A 152 19.21 -33.27 20.34
C ALA A 152 19.40 -32.52 19.01
N SER A 153 18.40 -31.73 18.61
CA SER A 153 18.43 -30.87 17.42
C SER A 153 19.35 -29.66 17.62
N ALA A 154 20.67 -29.87 17.56
CA ALA A 154 21.67 -28.81 17.41
C ALA A 154 21.61 -28.10 16.02
N GLY A 155 20.53 -28.32 15.25
CA GLY A 155 20.33 -27.90 13.87
C GLY A 155 18.96 -27.27 13.60
N LYS A 156 18.45 -27.35 12.37
CA LYS A 156 17.14 -26.78 11.99
C LYS A 156 16.01 -27.60 12.62
N VAL A 157 15.38 -27.09 13.67
CA VAL A 157 14.12 -27.62 14.21
C VAL A 157 13.06 -27.60 13.10
N GLY A 158 12.65 -28.77 12.64
CA GLY A 158 11.54 -28.92 11.70
C GLY A 158 10.22 -28.68 12.43
N ILE A 159 9.33 -27.86 11.86
CA ILE A 159 8.01 -27.64 12.46
C ILE A 159 7.12 -28.86 12.12
N PRO A 160 6.59 -29.61 13.12
CA PRO A 160 5.72 -30.73 12.85
C PRO A 160 4.44 -30.29 12.11
N LEU A 161 3.93 -31.14 11.20
CA LEU A 161 2.76 -30.81 10.37
C LEU A 161 1.53 -30.43 11.22
N TRP A 162 1.28 -31.15 12.32
CA TRP A 162 0.14 -30.86 13.20
C TRP A 162 0.28 -29.48 13.88
N VAL A 163 1.49 -29.04 14.22
CA VAL A 163 1.77 -27.71 14.75
C VAL A 163 1.46 -26.64 13.70
N MET A 164 1.87 -26.87 12.45
CA MET A 164 1.54 -25.98 11.33
C MET A 164 0.02 -25.87 11.09
N VAL A 165 -0.71 -26.98 11.19
CA VAL A 165 -2.18 -26.99 11.04
C VAL A 165 -2.85 -26.15 12.13
N ILE A 166 -2.42 -26.28 13.39
CA ILE A 166 -2.93 -25.45 14.50
C ILE A 166 -2.66 -23.97 14.22
N GLY A 167 -1.45 -23.61 13.77
CA GLY A 167 -1.11 -22.24 13.40
C GLY A 167 -1.96 -21.70 12.26
N ALA A 168 -2.14 -22.49 11.19
CA ALA A 168 -2.94 -22.10 10.03
C ALA A 168 -4.42 -21.87 10.40
N LEU A 169 -5.00 -22.76 11.22
CA LEU A 169 -6.37 -22.60 11.73
C LEU A 169 -6.49 -21.40 12.66
N GLY A 170 -5.51 -21.19 13.54
CA GLY A 170 -5.48 -20.06 14.46
C GLY A 170 -5.44 -18.71 13.75
N ILE A 171 -4.56 -18.55 12.76
CA ILE A 171 -4.50 -17.32 11.93
C ILE A 171 -5.77 -17.14 11.13
N SER A 172 -6.30 -18.20 10.51
CA SER A 172 -7.54 -18.13 9.72
C SER A 172 -8.73 -17.70 10.57
N PHE A 173 -8.86 -18.27 11.78
CA PHE A 173 -9.92 -17.93 12.73
C PHE A 173 -9.76 -16.50 13.28
N GLY A 174 -8.54 -16.10 13.63
CA GLY A 174 -8.25 -14.74 14.07
C GLY A 174 -8.57 -13.68 13.01
N LEU A 175 -8.22 -13.97 11.74
CA LEU A 175 -8.55 -13.10 10.61
C LEU A 175 -10.06 -13.04 10.37
N ALA A 176 -10.79 -14.14 10.53
CA ALA A 176 -12.25 -14.16 10.40
C ALA A 176 -12.93 -13.29 11.47
N LEU A 177 -12.45 -13.32 12.71
CA LEU A 177 -13.03 -12.56 13.83
C LEU A 177 -12.65 -11.08 13.82
N TYR A 178 -11.37 -10.77 13.60
CA TYR A 178 -10.83 -9.40 13.80
C TYR A 178 -10.42 -8.71 12.49
N GLY A 179 -10.24 -9.46 11.40
CA GLY A 179 -9.86 -8.93 10.09
C GLY A 179 -10.82 -7.88 9.53
N PRO A 180 -12.16 -8.06 9.57
CA PRO A 180 -13.09 -7.11 8.95
C PRO A 180 -12.97 -5.67 9.47
N LYS A 181 -12.70 -5.49 10.77
CA LYS A 181 -12.52 -4.15 11.36
C LYS A 181 -11.24 -3.50 10.83
N LEU A 182 -10.13 -4.25 10.81
CA LEU A 182 -8.82 -3.75 10.37
C LEU A 182 -8.80 -3.45 8.87
N ILE A 183 -9.42 -4.31 8.05
CA ILE A 183 -9.55 -4.12 6.60
C ILE A 183 -10.34 -2.85 6.29
N ARG A 184 -11.42 -2.57 7.04
CA ARG A 184 -12.18 -1.31 6.89
C ARG A 184 -11.33 -0.10 7.24
N THR A 185 -10.64 -0.12 8.38
CA THR A 185 -9.76 0.99 8.80
C THR A 185 -8.68 1.30 7.76
N VAL A 186 -7.97 0.30 7.24
CA VAL A 186 -6.94 0.52 6.21
C VAL A 186 -7.57 0.99 4.89
N GLY A 187 -8.72 0.43 4.51
CA GLY A 187 -9.42 0.73 3.26
C GLY A 187 -10.09 2.11 3.19
N SER A 188 -10.50 2.67 4.33
CA SER A 188 -11.21 3.96 4.38
C SER A 188 -10.46 5.09 5.12
N GLU A 189 -9.67 4.80 6.15
CA GLU A 189 -9.04 5.85 6.97
C GLU A 189 -7.66 6.30 6.46
N ILE A 190 -6.92 5.43 5.77
CA ILE A 190 -5.55 5.73 5.31
C ILE A 190 -5.56 6.36 3.90
N THR A 191 -6.29 5.78 2.95
CA THR A 191 -6.52 6.35 1.61
C THR A 191 -7.73 5.69 0.94
N GLU A 192 -8.60 6.45 0.26
CA GLU A 192 -9.69 5.82 -0.49
C GLU A 192 -9.11 5.02 -1.67
N LEU A 193 -9.10 3.69 -1.53
CA LEU A 193 -8.55 2.78 -2.51
C LEU A 193 -9.56 2.47 -3.62
N ASP A 194 -9.17 2.71 -4.87
CA ASP A 194 -9.84 2.12 -6.02
C ASP A 194 -9.03 0.92 -6.54
N ARG A 195 -9.59 0.16 -7.48
CA ARG A 195 -8.99 -1.10 -7.94
C ARG A 195 -7.63 -0.87 -8.61
N SER A 196 -7.51 0.19 -9.40
CA SER A 196 -6.25 0.55 -10.05
C SER A 196 -5.14 0.95 -9.07
N ARG A 197 -5.49 1.69 -8.00
CA ARG A 197 -4.57 2.05 -6.91
C ARG A 197 -4.13 0.83 -6.12
N ALA A 198 -5.07 -0.03 -5.72
CA ALA A 198 -4.77 -1.27 -5.00
C ALA A 198 -3.88 -2.20 -5.83
N PHE A 199 -4.11 -2.26 -7.15
CA PHE A 199 -3.24 -2.97 -8.09
C PHE A 199 -1.81 -2.42 -8.08
N CYS A 200 -1.64 -1.09 -8.16
CA CYS A 200 -0.31 -0.46 -8.13
C CYS A 200 0.42 -0.75 -6.81
N ILE A 201 -0.31 -0.76 -5.68
CA ILE A 201 0.25 -1.08 -4.35
C ILE A 201 0.72 -2.53 -4.29
N ALA A 202 -0.12 -3.48 -4.73
CA ALA A 202 0.22 -4.90 -4.73
C ALA A 202 1.42 -5.20 -5.64
N LEU A 203 1.44 -4.60 -6.84
CA LEU A 203 2.53 -4.73 -7.80
C LEU A 203 3.84 -4.16 -7.26
N ALA A 204 3.78 -2.95 -6.68
CA ALA A 204 4.95 -2.33 -6.07
C ALA A 204 5.51 -3.18 -4.95
N ALA A 205 4.64 -3.71 -4.07
CA ALA A 205 5.07 -4.58 -2.98
C ALA A 205 5.81 -5.83 -3.48
N ALA A 206 5.28 -6.51 -4.49
CA ALA A 206 5.94 -7.67 -5.09
C ALA A 206 7.31 -7.31 -5.69
N ILE A 207 7.37 -6.24 -6.50
CA ILE A 207 8.62 -5.81 -7.16
C ILE A 207 9.68 -5.38 -6.15
N THR A 208 9.32 -4.57 -5.15
CA THR A 208 10.25 -4.17 -4.10
C THR A 208 10.83 -5.38 -3.39
N VAL A 209 10.02 -6.41 -3.11
CA VAL A 209 10.50 -7.62 -2.43
C VAL A 209 11.44 -8.44 -3.31
N ILE A 210 11.15 -8.58 -4.60
CA ILE A 210 12.02 -9.28 -5.56
C ILE A 210 13.38 -8.60 -5.65
N VAL A 211 13.39 -7.28 -5.88
CA VAL A 211 14.62 -6.49 -6.01
C VAL A 211 15.43 -6.54 -4.73
N ALA A 212 14.80 -6.31 -3.57
CA ALA A 212 15.50 -6.37 -2.29
C ALA A 212 16.06 -7.76 -1.98
N SER A 213 15.31 -8.82 -2.30
CA SER A 213 15.77 -10.19 -2.11
C SER A 213 16.99 -10.51 -2.96
N GLN A 214 17.10 -9.93 -4.16
CA GLN A 214 18.26 -10.11 -5.04
C GLN A 214 19.48 -9.30 -4.59
N LEU A 215 19.24 -8.11 -4.05
CA LEU A 215 20.31 -7.25 -3.50
C LEU A 215 20.76 -7.69 -2.09
N GLY A 216 20.16 -8.76 -1.53
CA GLY A 216 20.44 -9.21 -0.17
C GLY A 216 20.05 -8.18 0.90
N LEU A 217 19.18 -7.22 0.56
CA LEU A 217 18.78 -6.16 1.48
C LEU A 217 17.73 -6.69 2.47
N PRO A 218 17.91 -6.46 3.78
CA PRO A 218 16.90 -6.78 4.78
C PRO A 218 15.69 -5.85 4.55
N ILE A 219 14.53 -6.43 4.24
CA ILE A 219 13.30 -5.67 4.05
C ILE A 219 12.12 -6.34 4.78
N SER A 220 11.13 -5.54 5.14
CA SER A 220 9.86 -6.01 5.73
C SER A 220 8.73 -5.83 4.72
N SER A 221 8.08 -6.92 4.31
CA SER A 221 6.99 -6.89 3.33
C SER A 221 5.79 -6.05 3.81
N THR A 222 5.48 -6.08 5.10
CA THR A 222 4.44 -5.24 5.72
C THR A 222 4.78 -3.76 5.61
N HIS A 223 6.05 -3.39 5.85
CA HIS A 223 6.52 -2.01 5.72
C HIS A 223 6.54 -1.54 4.26
N VAL A 224 6.93 -2.41 3.33
CA VAL A 224 6.82 -2.14 1.89
C VAL A 224 5.36 -1.86 1.51
N ALA A 225 4.42 -2.71 1.91
CA ALA A 225 3.01 -2.58 1.56
C ALA A 225 2.40 -1.28 2.13
N LEU A 226 2.67 -0.96 3.39
CA LEU A 226 2.24 0.31 3.99
C LEU A 226 2.87 1.52 3.31
N GLY A 227 4.17 1.45 3.00
CA GLY A 227 4.86 2.45 2.20
C GLY A 227 4.21 2.68 0.85
N ALA A 228 3.86 1.61 0.13
CA ALA A 228 3.16 1.66 -1.15
C ALA A 228 1.78 2.33 -1.05
N VAL A 229 1.01 2.03 0.01
CA VAL A 229 -0.28 2.69 0.30
C VAL A 229 -0.07 4.20 0.48
N PHE A 230 0.92 4.61 1.27
CA PHE A 230 1.25 6.02 1.46
C PHE A 230 1.74 6.69 0.18
N GLY A 231 2.61 6.04 -0.60
CA GLY A 231 3.12 6.58 -1.86
C GLY A 231 2.00 6.86 -2.87
N VAL A 232 1.06 5.93 -3.00
CA VAL A 232 -0.15 6.12 -3.81
C VAL A 232 -1.03 7.24 -3.25
N GLY A 233 -1.22 7.30 -1.94
CA GLY A 233 -1.99 8.35 -1.27
C GLY A 233 -1.40 9.75 -1.50
N PHE A 234 -0.10 9.90 -1.30
CA PHE A 234 0.62 11.18 -1.47
C PHE A 234 0.67 11.62 -2.93
N LEU A 235 0.94 10.71 -3.87
CA LEU A 235 0.90 11.07 -5.28
C LEU A 235 -0.52 11.45 -5.71
N ARG A 236 -1.53 10.72 -5.24
CA ARG A 236 -2.92 11.09 -5.48
C ARG A 236 -3.20 12.49 -4.96
N GLU A 237 -2.80 12.80 -3.73
CA GLU A 237 -2.98 14.13 -3.15
C GLU A 237 -2.27 15.20 -3.99
N PHE A 238 -1.01 14.97 -4.36
CA PHE A 238 -0.22 15.88 -5.20
C PHE A 238 -0.89 16.15 -6.56
N LEU A 239 -1.36 15.11 -7.26
CA LEU A 239 -2.02 15.24 -8.57
C LEU A 239 -3.48 15.74 -8.48
N GLU A 240 -4.20 15.37 -7.42
CA GLU A 240 -5.60 15.74 -7.16
C GLU A 240 -5.70 16.95 -6.22
N THR A 241 -4.64 17.76 -6.06
CA THR A 241 -4.68 19.04 -5.33
C THR A 241 -5.59 19.99 -6.12
N ARG A 242 -6.90 19.74 -5.96
CA ARG A 242 -8.04 20.45 -6.53
C ARG A 242 -8.03 21.92 -6.17
N LEU A 243 -7.23 22.30 -5.19
CA LEU A 243 -6.94 23.68 -4.87
C LEU A 243 -6.51 24.46 -6.12
N GLY A 244 -5.64 23.90 -6.96
CA GLY A 244 -5.18 24.58 -8.18
C GLY A 244 -6.32 24.85 -9.14
N ARG A 245 -7.11 23.83 -9.48
CA ARG A 245 -8.30 23.98 -10.35
C ARG A 245 -9.39 24.84 -9.74
N VAL A 246 -9.67 24.73 -8.44
CA VAL A 246 -10.68 25.57 -7.77
C VAL A 246 -10.18 27.01 -7.69
N VAL A 247 -8.89 27.24 -7.45
CA VAL A 247 -8.29 28.58 -7.55
C VAL A 247 -8.42 29.12 -8.97
N GLU A 248 -8.12 28.30 -9.98
CA GLU A 248 -8.22 28.68 -11.40
C GLU A 248 -9.67 28.92 -11.85
N ASP A 249 -10.63 28.10 -11.42
CA ASP A 249 -12.06 28.30 -11.63
C ASP A 249 -12.54 29.62 -11.00
N VAL A 250 -12.10 29.91 -9.76
CA VAL A 250 -12.43 31.18 -9.09
C VAL A 250 -11.76 32.36 -9.79
N LEU A 251 -10.51 32.23 -10.26
CA LEU A 251 -9.85 33.26 -11.07
C LEU A 251 -10.64 33.54 -12.35
N HIS A 252 -11.07 32.50 -13.06
CA HIS A 252 -11.86 32.64 -14.27
C HIS A 252 -13.22 33.31 -14.04
N HIS A 253 -13.88 33.07 -12.90
CA HIS A 253 -15.14 33.75 -12.58
C HIS A 253 -14.98 35.26 -12.36
N HIS A 254 -13.81 35.70 -11.92
CA HIS A 254 -13.51 37.12 -11.66
C HIS A 254 -12.77 37.78 -12.84
N ASP A 255 -12.55 37.05 -13.94
CA ASP A 255 -11.85 37.56 -15.13
C ASP A 255 -12.65 38.71 -15.76
N GLY A 256 -11.97 39.84 -16.01
CA GLY A 256 -12.59 41.07 -16.48
C GLY A 256 -13.24 41.96 -15.41
N GLU A 257 -13.24 41.57 -14.13
CA GLU A 257 -13.70 42.44 -13.04
C GLU A 257 -12.65 43.48 -12.62
N LYS A 258 -13.09 44.66 -12.16
CA LYS A 258 -12.20 45.73 -11.65
C LYS A 258 -11.31 45.28 -10.48
N ASN A 259 -11.71 44.22 -9.78
CA ASN A 259 -11.03 43.69 -8.60
C ASN A 259 -10.17 42.45 -8.89
N PHE A 260 -10.05 42.03 -10.16
CA PHE A 260 -9.34 40.80 -10.55
C PHE A 260 -7.91 40.74 -9.99
N ALA A 261 -7.15 41.83 -10.05
CA ALA A 261 -5.78 41.87 -9.53
C ALA A 261 -5.67 41.61 -8.00
N LEU A 262 -6.70 41.99 -7.24
CA LEU A 262 -6.78 41.73 -5.79
C LEU A 262 -7.16 40.26 -5.53
N VAL A 263 -8.11 39.73 -6.31
CA VAL A 263 -8.55 38.32 -6.27
C VAL A 263 -7.38 37.40 -6.63
N GLU A 264 -6.65 37.74 -7.69
CA GLU A 264 -5.47 37.01 -8.13
C GLU A 264 -4.39 36.97 -7.05
N LYS A 265 -4.05 38.12 -6.48
CA LYS A 265 -3.06 38.19 -5.40
C LYS A 265 -3.45 37.34 -4.18
N ALA A 266 -4.70 37.44 -3.75
CA ALA A 266 -5.21 36.70 -2.59
C ALA A 266 -5.24 35.18 -2.82
N LEU A 267 -5.63 34.74 -4.02
CA LEU A 267 -5.67 33.33 -4.39
C LEU A 267 -4.27 32.74 -4.62
N MET A 268 -3.34 33.52 -5.17
CA MET A 268 -1.94 33.11 -5.34
C MET A 268 -1.22 32.99 -4.00
N GLU A 269 -1.46 33.93 -3.07
CA GLU A 269 -0.96 33.85 -1.69
C GLU A 269 -1.50 32.60 -0.99
N PHE A 270 -2.81 32.36 -1.10
CA PHE A 270 -3.44 31.14 -0.58
C PHE A 270 -2.88 29.85 -1.24
N ARG A 271 -2.61 29.87 -2.55
CA ARG A 271 -2.06 28.72 -3.28
C ARG A 271 -0.65 28.37 -2.82
N ASN A 272 0.18 29.38 -2.63
CA ASN A 272 1.61 29.25 -2.34
C ASN A 272 1.92 29.06 -0.84
N ALA A 273 0.96 29.32 0.06
CA ALA A 273 1.13 29.13 1.49
C ALA A 273 1.34 27.64 1.90
N PRO A 274 2.05 27.35 3.01
CA PRO A 274 2.11 26.02 3.61
C PRO A 274 0.72 25.47 3.99
N ALA A 275 0.57 24.14 4.06
CA ALA A 275 -0.72 23.49 4.30
C ALA A 275 -1.42 23.93 5.60
N ASP A 276 -0.64 24.19 6.65
CA ASP A 276 -1.13 24.63 7.95
C ASP A 276 -1.63 26.10 7.92
N ASP A 277 -1.00 26.94 7.08
CA ASP A 277 -1.36 28.34 6.91
C ASP A 277 -2.60 28.55 6.03
N LYS A 278 -2.86 27.66 5.06
CA LYS A 278 -4.05 27.73 4.19
C LYS A 278 -5.36 27.74 4.98
N ALA A 279 -5.42 26.99 6.10
CA ALA A 279 -6.59 26.97 6.96
C ALA A 279 -6.80 28.30 7.69
N ARG A 280 -5.71 28.96 8.10
CA ARG A 280 -5.73 30.29 8.73
C ARG A 280 -6.20 31.36 7.74
N ILE A 281 -5.65 31.35 6.52
CA ILE A 281 -6.01 32.29 5.45
C ILE A 281 -7.52 32.23 5.13
N LEU A 282 -8.09 31.03 4.99
CA LEU A 282 -9.54 30.89 4.78
C LEU A 282 -10.39 31.35 5.98
N ALA A 283 -9.88 31.18 7.21
CA ALA A 283 -10.57 31.65 8.40
C ALA A 283 -10.56 33.19 8.51
N GLU A 284 -9.45 33.83 8.13
CA GLU A 284 -9.34 35.29 8.04
C GLU A 284 -10.25 35.85 6.94
N MET A 285 -10.22 35.25 5.74
CA MET A 285 -11.14 35.61 4.65
C MET A 285 -12.61 35.44 5.08
N LYS A 286 -12.94 34.45 5.92
CA LYS A 286 -14.29 34.29 6.49
C LYS A 286 -14.66 35.44 7.44
N LYS A 287 -13.73 35.91 8.27
CA LYS A 287 -13.96 37.03 9.21
C LYS A 287 -14.22 38.35 8.50
N MET A 288 -13.65 38.54 7.30
CA MET A 288 -13.86 39.74 6.48
C MET A 288 -15.30 39.85 5.90
N GLY A 289 -16.12 38.79 5.96
CA GLY A 289 -17.54 38.87 5.60
C GLY A 289 -17.78 39.22 4.13
N GLU A 290 -18.49 40.33 3.88
CA GLU A 290 -18.75 40.93 2.55
C GLU A 290 -17.58 41.77 2.02
N ALA A 291 -16.64 42.17 2.88
CA ALA A 291 -15.40 42.83 2.49
C ALA A 291 -14.31 41.84 2.02
N ALA A 292 -14.63 40.54 1.99
CA ALA A 292 -13.74 39.52 1.48
C ALA A 292 -13.70 39.57 -0.06
N VAL A 293 -12.50 39.35 -0.60
CA VAL A 293 -12.22 39.42 -2.04
C VAL A 293 -12.91 38.30 -2.84
N ILE A 294 -13.29 37.20 -2.17
CA ILE A 294 -13.98 36.03 -2.74
C ILE A 294 -15.26 35.75 -1.95
N ASP A 295 -16.27 35.20 -2.62
CA ASP A 295 -17.62 35.06 -2.05
C ASP A 295 -17.69 33.98 -0.93
N ALA A 296 -18.84 33.81 -0.29
CA ALA A 296 -19.03 32.76 0.72
C ALA A 296 -19.05 31.33 0.14
N SER A 297 -19.44 31.17 -1.13
CA SER A 297 -19.61 29.90 -1.82
C SER A 297 -18.26 29.31 -2.27
N GLU A 298 -17.41 30.13 -2.87
CA GLU A 298 -16.02 29.96 -3.27
C GLU A 298 -15.15 29.69 -2.06
N ARG A 299 -15.29 30.47 -0.97
CA ARG A 299 -14.61 30.19 0.31
C ARG A 299 -14.95 28.79 0.83
N LYS A 300 -16.23 28.39 0.75
CA LYS A 300 -16.69 27.06 1.18
C LYS A 300 -16.16 25.97 0.25
N GLN A 301 -16.04 26.24 -1.05
CA GLN A 301 -15.47 25.33 -2.05
C GLN A 301 -13.96 25.12 -1.83
N LEU A 302 -13.21 26.20 -1.59
CA LEU A 302 -11.79 26.17 -1.21
C LEU A 302 -11.61 25.45 0.12
N GLN A 303 -12.44 25.73 1.14
CA GLN A 303 -12.39 25.05 2.43
C GLN A 303 -12.70 23.55 2.31
N LYS A 304 -13.67 23.16 1.47
CA LYS A 304 -13.98 21.75 1.20
C LYS A 304 -12.85 21.05 0.46
N SER A 305 -12.17 21.75 -0.45
CA SER A 305 -10.99 21.24 -1.14
C SER A 305 -9.80 21.07 -0.17
N LEU A 306 -9.62 21.99 0.78
CA LEU A 306 -8.58 21.95 1.80
C LEU A 306 -8.83 20.85 2.85
N LYS A 307 -10.07 20.70 3.31
CA LYS A 307 -10.45 19.65 4.29
C LYS A 307 -10.37 18.24 3.71
N ARG A 308 -10.38 18.09 2.38
CA ARG A 308 -10.10 16.83 1.69
C ARG A 308 -8.58 16.64 1.55
N GLN A 309 -7.82 16.73 2.65
CA GLN A 309 -6.49 16.12 2.66
C GLN A 309 -6.70 14.61 2.52
N LEU A 310 -6.18 14.05 1.44
CA LEU A 310 -6.45 12.65 1.05
C LEU A 310 -5.58 11.65 1.82
N VAL A 311 -4.57 12.14 2.54
CA VAL A 311 -3.73 11.35 3.45
C VAL A 311 -3.76 11.98 4.84
N HIS A 312 -4.31 11.25 5.81
CA HIS A 312 -4.26 11.65 7.21
C HIS A 312 -2.82 11.51 7.74
N ARG A 313 -2.03 12.59 7.68
CA ARG A 313 -0.64 12.61 8.20
C ARG A 313 -0.54 12.17 9.66
N ALA A 314 -1.61 12.40 10.45
CA ALA A 314 -1.73 11.90 11.81
C ALA A 314 -1.74 10.36 11.91
N SER A 315 -2.35 9.67 10.94
CA SER A 315 -2.38 8.19 10.89
C SER A 315 -0.99 7.62 10.59
N LEU A 316 -0.21 8.28 9.73
CA LEU A 316 1.19 7.91 9.47
C LEU A 316 2.02 8.00 10.76
N MET A 317 1.91 9.10 11.51
CA MET A 317 2.65 9.25 12.76
C MET A 317 2.24 8.21 13.81
N LYS A 318 0.94 7.87 13.92
CA LYS A 318 0.48 6.80 14.82
C LYS A 318 1.10 5.45 14.48
N ILE A 319 1.22 5.11 13.19
CA ILE A 319 1.81 3.84 12.74
C ILE A 319 3.32 3.80 13.03
N VAL A 320 4.04 4.89 12.77
CA VAL A 320 5.47 4.99 13.09
C VAL A 320 5.72 4.82 14.59
N TRP A 321 4.93 5.49 15.43
CA TRP A 321 5.01 5.31 16.87
C TRP A 321 4.72 3.87 17.30
N ALA A 322 3.71 3.22 16.70
CA ALA A 322 3.42 1.82 16.99
C ALA A 322 4.63 0.92 16.69
N TRP A 323 5.35 1.11 15.58
CA TRP A 323 6.54 0.31 15.26
C TRP A 323 7.69 0.52 16.25
N ILE A 324 7.95 1.77 16.64
CA ILE A 324 9.02 2.11 17.59
C ILE A 324 8.72 1.55 18.98
N ILE A 325 7.45 1.60 19.40
CA ILE A 325 7.04 1.26 20.77
C ILE A 325 6.82 -0.25 20.94
N THR A 326 6.28 -0.95 19.94
CA THR A 326 5.89 -2.36 20.07
C THR A 326 7.04 -3.30 20.34
N VAL A 327 8.22 -3.08 19.72
CA VAL A 327 9.38 -3.97 19.92
C VAL A 327 9.94 -3.90 21.34
N PRO A 328 10.26 -2.72 21.91
CA PRO A 328 10.70 -2.60 23.30
C PRO A 328 9.68 -3.13 24.29
N ILE A 329 8.39 -2.79 24.12
CA ILE A 329 7.33 -3.27 25.03
C ILE A 329 7.24 -4.80 24.99
N SER A 330 7.25 -5.40 23.80
CA SER A 330 7.19 -6.87 23.67
C SER A 330 8.41 -7.54 24.30
N ALA A 331 9.61 -6.96 24.16
CA ALA A 331 10.83 -7.46 24.77
C ALA A 331 10.78 -7.38 26.31
N VAL A 332 10.31 -6.25 26.86
CA VAL A 332 10.14 -6.08 28.31
C VAL A 332 9.12 -7.07 28.86
N LEU A 333 7.96 -7.21 28.20
CA LEU A 333 6.95 -8.19 28.61
C LEU A 333 7.48 -9.62 28.56
N ALA A 334 8.17 -10.00 27.48
CA ALA A 334 8.79 -11.31 27.37
C ALA A 334 9.83 -11.56 28.49
N ALA A 335 10.66 -10.57 28.80
CA ALA A 335 11.62 -10.66 29.91
C ALA A 335 10.90 -10.80 31.26
N MET A 336 9.85 -10.01 31.51
CA MET A 336 9.05 -10.09 32.73
C MET A 336 8.46 -11.50 32.92
N PHE A 337 7.82 -12.06 31.88
CA PHE A 337 7.25 -13.41 31.95
C PHE A 337 8.33 -14.48 32.15
N TYR A 338 9.47 -14.35 31.45
CA TYR A 338 10.59 -15.27 31.60
C TYR A 338 11.13 -15.27 33.05
N PHE A 339 11.39 -14.10 33.63
CA PHE A 339 11.90 -14.01 35.00
C PHE A 339 10.86 -14.42 36.05
N ALA A 340 9.57 -14.16 35.81
CA ALA A 340 8.50 -14.64 36.69
C ALA A 340 8.44 -16.18 36.70
N LEU A 341 8.42 -16.82 35.53
CA LEU A 341 8.42 -18.28 35.40
C LEU A 341 9.69 -18.89 35.99
N ARG A 342 10.86 -18.31 35.68
CA ARG A 342 12.13 -18.76 36.27
C ARG A 342 12.13 -18.64 37.78
N GLY A 343 11.60 -17.56 38.34
CA GLY A 343 11.46 -17.36 39.78
C GLY A 343 10.57 -18.41 40.44
N MET A 344 9.49 -18.83 39.77
CA MET A 344 8.61 -19.91 40.24
C MET A 344 9.26 -21.31 40.13
N MET A 345 10.24 -21.48 39.24
CA MET A 345 10.91 -22.77 38.98
C MET A 345 12.24 -22.92 39.74
N LEU A 346 12.74 -21.86 40.38
CA LEU A 346 13.89 -21.96 41.29
C LEU A 346 13.42 -22.61 42.60
N PRO A 347 14.15 -23.63 43.10
CA PRO A 347 13.76 -24.41 44.27
C PRO A 347 13.77 -23.63 45.59
#